data_AF-A0A3Q9I4X1-F1
#
_entry.id   AF-A0A3Q9I4X1-F1
#
_cell.length_a   1.000
_cell.length_b   1.000
_cell.length_c   1.000
_cell.angle_alpha   90.00
_cell.angle_beta   90.00
_cell.angle_gamma   90.00
#
_symmetry.space_group_name_H-M   'P 1'
#
loop_
_entity.id
_entity.type
_entity.pdbx_description
1 polymer ?
#
loop_
_entity_poly.entity_id
_entity_poly.type
_entity_poly.pdbx_seq_one_letter_code
_entity_poly.pdbx_strand_id
1 'polypeptide(L)'
;MNKRQIDNERLKELLSHPVFLMHDTNTKVIRAQLFFLSVVSIILVCSQIKIGEGSSILGIKLKGLTSEHIYILLLLLLVYQLVHFVWASSESFMEWRLRQTALDTGGLGRGGLEIKERDISGEVRQTTIYAFLLNSTQYSLKRLQDNINVLTEENAEKTYKEIENEVKNLEDSINHKRLDEAMWRFDNWFLMFCKFQNWRWLILEFSLPVILAVSGISLLLLKLVTF
;
A
#
# COMPACT_ATOMS: atom_id res chain seq x y z
N MET A 1 4.69 -20.73 -18.84
CA MET A 1 3.91 -20.55 -17.59
C MET A 1 2.44 -20.39 -17.95
N ASN A 2 1.56 -21.15 -17.29
CA ASN A 2 0.11 -21.09 -17.53
C ASN A 2 -0.47 -19.83 -16.89
N LYS A 3 -1.45 -19.16 -17.52
CA LYS A 3 -2.04 -17.89 -17.05
C LYS A 3 -2.51 -17.97 -15.59
N ARG A 4 -3.06 -19.12 -15.19
CA ARG A 4 -3.47 -19.42 -13.81
C ARG A 4 -2.34 -19.43 -12.78
N GLN A 5 -1.12 -19.81 -13.16
CA GLN A 5 0.02 -19.78 -12.24
C GLN A 5 0.49 -18.35 -11.97
N ILE A 6 0.47 -17.49 -13.01
CA ILE A 6 0.81 -16.07 -12.89
C ILE A 6 -0.18 -15.34 -11.98
N ASP A 7 -1.48 -15.66 -12.12
CA ASP A 7 -2.53 -15.07 -11.29
C ASP A 7 -2.40 -15.47 -9.81
N ASN A 8 -2.00 -16.72 -9.53
CA ASN A 8 -1.81 -17.22 -8.15
C ASN A 8 -0.57 -16.65 -7.47
N GLU A 9 0.55 -16.48 -8.17
CA GLU A 9 1.75 -15.87 -7.59
C GLU A 9 1.54 -14.39 -7.28
N ARG A 10 0.91 -13.65 -8.20
CA ARG A 10 0.48 -12.28 -7.94
C ARG A 10 -0.44 -12.21 -6.74
N LEU A 11 -1.44 -13.11 -6.66
CA LEU A 11 -2.35 -13.13 -5.51
C LEU A 11 -1.60 -13.37 -4.18
N LYS A 12 -0.63 -14.29 -4.15
CA LYS A 12 0.19 -14.59 -2.96
C LYS A 12 1.01 -13.36 -2.53
N GLU A 13 1.62 -12.66 -3.48
CA GLU A 13 2.38 -11.43 -3.26
C GLU A 13 1.49 -10.26 -2.77
N LEU A 14 0.27 -10.15 -3.31
CA LEU A 14 -0.68 -9.10 -2.92
C LEU A 14 -1.17 -9.27 -1.47
N LEU A 15 -1.15 -10.49 -0.94
CA LEU A 15 -1.65 -10.87 0.38
C LEU A 15 -0.55 -10.97 1.47
N SER A 16 0.72 -11.10 1.08
CA SER A 16 1.85 -11.32 2.01
C SER A 16 2.40 -10.05 2.66
N HIS A 17 2.08 -8.85 2.16
CA HIS A 17 2.65 -7.59 2.64
C HIS A 17 1.63 -6.69 3.36
N PRO A 18 2.04 -6.00 4.44
CA PRO A 18 1.16 -5.09 5.16
C PRO A 18 0.60 -3.98 4.26
N VAL A 19 -0.65 -3.65 4.53
CA VAL A 19 -1.53 -2.84 3.69
C VAL A 19 -1.09 -1.38 3.68
N PHE A 20 -0.56 -0.92 2.54
CA PHE A 20 -0.41 0.50 2.26
C PHE A 20 -1.17 0.84 0.98
N LEU A 21 -2.05 1.84 1.06
CA LEU A 21 -2.58 2.54 -0.11
C LEU A 21 -1.47 3.44 -0.67
N MET A 22 -0.42 2.82 -1.20
CA MET A 22 0.66 3.54 -1.85
C MET A 22 0.44 3.47 -3.34
N HIS A 23 0.38 4.62 -3.98
CA HIS A 23 0.44 4.67 -5.43
C HIS A 23 1.66 3.91 -5.94
N ASP A 24 1.45 3.16 -7.02
CA ASP A 24 2.53 2.55 -7.75
C ASP A 24 3.49 3.63 -8.30
N THR A 25 4.65 3.20 -8.76
CA THR A 25 5.68 4.12 -9.26
C THR A 25 5.17 4.96 -10.42
N ASN A 26 4.31 4.41 -11.30
CA ASN A 26 3.75 5.14 -12.43
C ASN A 26 2.77 6.23 -11.96
N THR A 27 1.83 5.90 -11.07
CA THR A 27 0.87 6.90 -10.58
C THR A 27 1.55 8.02 -9.80
N LYS A 28 2.67 7.75 -9.10
CA LYS A 28 3.49 8.80 -8.48
C LYS A 28 4.08 9.77 -9.53
N VAL A 29 4.53 9.27 -10.67
CA VAL A 29 5.02 10.10 -11.78
C VAL A 29 3.89 10.92 -12.40
N ILE A 30 2.75 10.30 -12.68
CA ILE A 30 1.55 10.99 -13.22
C ILE A 30 1.11 12.10 -12.27
N ARG A 31 1.05 11.82 -10.96
CA ARG A 31 0.73 12.82 -9.93
C ARG A 31 1.70 13.99 -9.94
N ALA A 32 3.00 13.71 -10.00
CA ALA A 32 4.02 14.76 -10.02
C ALA A 32 3.90 15.63 -11.28
N GLN A 33 3.63 15.03 -12.44
CA GLN A 33 3.37 15.75 -13.69
C GLN A 33 2.13 16.63 -13.56
N LEU A 34 1.01 16.10 -13.08
CA LEU A 34 -0.22 16.87 -12.86
C LEU A 34 0.01 18.05 -11.93
N PHE A 35 0.70 17.82 -10.80
CA PHE A 35 1.05 18.86 -9.84
C PHE A 35 1.90 19.96 -10.49
N PHE A 36 2.98 19.57 -11.17
CA PHE A 36 3.89 20.51 -11.85
C PHE A 36 3.15 21.36 -12.89
N LEU A 37 2.36 20.72 -13.75
CA LEU A 37 1.57 21.39 -14.78
C LEU A 37 0.53 22.33 -14.19
N SER A 38 -0.13 21.93 -13.09
CA SER A 38 -1.09 22.78 -12.39
C SER A 38 -0.43 24.05 -11.86
N VAL A 39 0.72 23.92 -11.18
CA VAL A 39 1.48 25.05 -10.64
C VAL A 39 1.97 25.97 -11.75
N VAL A 40 2.55 25.41 -12.83
CA VAL A 40 2.99 26.18 -14.00
C VAL A 40 1.83 26.94 -14.63
N SER A 41 0.66 26.30 -14.76
CA SER A 41 -0.55 26.94 -15.30
C SER A 41 -1.00 28.14 -14.47
N ILE A 42 -1.06 27.96 -13.14
CA ILE A 42 -1.45 29.02 -12.20
C ILE A 42 -0.46 30.19 -12.28
N ILE A 43 0.85 29.90 -12.23
CA ILE A 43 1.88 30.93 -12.31
C ILE A 43 1.80 31.68 -13.64
N LEU A 44 1.66 30.98 -14.76
CA LEU A 44 1.63 31.60 -16.09
C LEU A 44 0.45 32.57 -16.24
N VAL A 45 -0.74 32.20 -15.75
CA VAL A 45 -1.91 33.09 -15.73
C VAL A 45 -1.70 34.28 -14.78
N CYS A 46 -1.19 34.04 -13.57
CA CYS A 46 -0.98 35.09 -12.56
C CYS A 46 0.12 36.08 -12.94
N SER A 47 1.19 35.62 -13.61
CA SER A 47 2.33 36.45 -13.99
C SER A 47 2.08 37.31 -15.23
N GLN A 48 0.92 37.18 -15.89
CA GLN A 48 0.55 37.96 -17.09
C GLN A 48 1.65 38.00 -18.17
N ILE A 49 2.37 36.89 -18.36
CA ILE A 49 3.55 36.83 -19.23
C ILE A 49 3.11 37.11 -20.68
N LYS A 50 3.58 38.22 -21.24
CA LYS A 50 3.45 38.54 -22.66
C LYS A 50 4.68 38.00 -23.39
N ILE A 51 4.45 37.15 -24.38
CA ILE A 51 5.54 36.60 -25.19
C ILE A 51 5.87 37.63 -26.26
N GLY A 52 7.13 38.10 -26.27
CA GLY A 52 7.62 39.01 -27.31
C GLY A 52 7.90 38.27 -28.61
N GLU A 53 7.77 38.95 -29.74
CA GLU A 53 7.94 38.38 -31.10
C GLU A 53 9.35 37.81 -31.39
N GLY A 54 10.31 37.95 -30.47
CA GLY A 54 11.66 37.40 -30.54
C GLY A 54 11.95 36.24 -29.58
N SER A 55 10.98 35.79 -28.79
CA SER A 55 11.21 34.75 -27.77
C SER A 55 11.57 33.40 -28.41
N SER A 56 12.77 32.89 -28.13
CA SER A 56 13.17 31.52 -28.48
C SER A 56 13.01 30.61 -27.27
N ILE A 57 12.23 29.54 -27.40
CA ILE A 57 12.21 28.46 -26.42
C ILE A 57 13.17 27.38 -26.93
N LEU A 58 14.21 27.07 -26.15
CA LEU A 58 15.19 26.04 -26.48
C LEU A 58 15.86 26.23 -27.87
N GLY A 59 16.09 27.48 -28.27
CA GLY A 59 16.71 27.82 -29.55
C GLY A 59 15.79 27.72 -30.78
N ILE A 60 14.54 27.28 -30.62
CA ILE A 60 13.56 27.26 -31.69
C ILE A 60 12.81 28.61 -31.69
N LYS A 61 12.89 29.33 -32.82
CA LYS A 61 12.11 30.54 -33.04
C LYS A 61 10.68 30.15 -33.43
N LEU A 62 9.75 30.36 -32.51
CA LEU A 62 8.34 30.05 -32.71
C LEU A 62 7.67 31.23 -33.42
N LYS A 63 7.66 31.23 -34.76
CA LYS A 63 6.90 32.22 -35.53
C LYS A 63 5.41 31.87 -35.50
N GLY A 64 4.58 32.81 -35.07
CA GLY A 64 3.10 32.67 -35.09
C GLY A 64 2.49 32.02 -33.85
N LEU A 65 3.27 31.71 -32.81
CA LEU A 65 2.73 31.18 -31.57
C LEU A 65 2.19 32.32 -30.70
N THR A 66 0.87 32.54 -30.74
CA THR A 66 0.22 33.50 -29.84
C THR A 66 0.09 32.92 -28.43
N SER A 67 -0.06 33.78 -27.42
CA SER A 67 -0.28 33.35 -26.04
C SER A 67 -1.52 32.46 -25.90
N GLU A 68 -2.55 32.69 -26.70
CA GLU A 68 -3.79 31.87 -26.74
C GLU A 68 -3.50 30.40 -27.06
N HIS A 69 -2.65 30.12 -28.05
CA HIS A 69 -2.29 28.75 -28.41
C HIS A 69 -1.62 28.02 -27.24
N ILE A 70 -0.79 28.73 -26.47
CA ILE A 70 -0.12 28.16 -25.29
C ILE A 70 -1.13 27.86 -24.19
N TYR A 71 -2.07 28.78 -23.92
CA TYR A 71 -3.12 28.55 -22.93
C TYR A 71 -4.01 27.37 -23.31
N ILE A 72 -4.39 27.24 -24.58
CA ILE A 72 -5.19 26.11 -25.09
C ILE A 72 -4.42 24.80 -24.96
N LEU A 73 -3.14 24.77 -25.37
CA LEU A 73 -2.30 23.57 -25.26
C LEU A 73 -2.14 23.13 -23.80
N LEU A 74 -1.87 24.08 -22.90
CA LEU A 74 -1.70 23.83 -21.48
C LEU A 74 -3.01 23.32 -20.85
N LEU A 75 -4.15 23.91 -21.24
CA LEU A 75 -5.47 23.47 -20.80
C LEU A 75 -5.75 22.03 -21.22
N LEU A 76 -5.53 21.68 -22.49
CA LEU A 76 -5.73 20.31 -22.99
C LEU A 76 -4.85 19.30 -22.25
N LEU A 77 -3.58 19.64 -22.04
CA LEU A 77 -2.62 18.77 -21.37
C LEU A 77 -2.97 18.58 -19.89
N LEU A 78 -3.42 19.65 -19.21
CA LEU A 78 -3.84 19.62 -17.82
C LEU A 78 -5.13 18.80 -17.62
N VAL A 79 -6.12 18.96 -18.51
CA VAL A 79 -7.35 18.14 -18.51
C VAL A 79 -7.02 16.66 -18.74
N TYR A 80 -6.19 16.36 -19.73
CA TYR A 80 -5.74 15.00 -19.99
C TYR A 80 -5.08 14.37 -18.76
N GLN A 81 -4.14 15.07 -18.12
CA GLN A 81 -3.45 14.53 -16.96
C GLN A 81 -4.35 14.40 -15.74
N LEU A 82 -5.34 15.27 -15.57
CA LEU A 82 -6.32 15.14 -14.50
C LEU A 82 -7.15 13.85 -14.67
N VAL A 83 -7.66 13.60 -15.88
CA VAL A 83 -8.43 12.39 -16.18
C VAL A 83 -7.57 11.15 -15.97
N HIS A 84 -6.35 11.15 -16.49
CA HIS A 84 -5.41 10.03 -16.35
C HIS A 84 -5.06 9.75 -14.89
N PHE A 85 -4.82 10.79 -14.09
CA PHE A 85 -4.55 10.66 -12.66
C PHE A 85 -5.75 10.12 -11.88
N VAL A 86 -6.97 10.59 -12.16
CA VAL A 86 -8.19 10.12 -11.51
C VAL A 86 -8.44 8.65 -11.85
N TRP A 87 -8.21 8.25 -13.11
CA TRP A 87 -8.30 6.86 -13.53
C TRP A 87 -7.31 5.96 -12.77
N ALA A 88 -6.02 6.30 -12.78
CA ALA A 88 -4.97 5.53 -12.11
C ALA A 88 -5.18 5.46 -10.58
N SER A 89 -5.67 6.56 -9.98
CA SER A 89 -6.02 6.59 -8.55
C SER A 89 -7.23 5.71 -8.24
N SER A 90 -8.21 5.66 -9.15
CA SER A 90 -9.38 4.78 -9.02
C SER A 90 -8.99 3.31 -9.11
N GLU A 91 -8.07 2.94 -10.00
CA GLU A 91 -7.52 1.57 -10.07
C GLU A 91 -6.82 1.20 -8.76
N SER A 92 -5.95 2.08 -8.23
CA SER A 92 -5.28 1.87 -6.94
C SER A 92 -6.29 1.69 -5.80
N PHE A 93 -7.37 2.47 -5.80
CA PHE A 93 -8.42 2.39 -4.80
C PHE A 93 -9.25 1.09 -4.93
N MET A 94 -9.58 0.67 -6.15
CA MET A 94 -10.30 -0.59 -6.39
C MET A 94 -9.45 -1.80 -6.01
N GLU A 95 -8.15 -1.76 -6.32
CA GLU A 95 -7.20 -2.78 -5.90
C GLU A 95 -7.13 -2.87 -4.37
N TRP A 96 -7.01 -1.73 -3.69
CA TRP A 96 -7.06 -1.69 -2.23
C TRP A 96 -8.38 -2.26 -1.70
N ARG A 97 -9.52 -1.90 -2.28
CA ARG A 97 -10.84 -2.43 -1.88
C ARG A 97 -10.91 -3.94 -2.07
N LEU A 98 -10.45 -4.46 -3.21
CA LEU A 98 -10.40 -5.90 -3.48
C LEU A 98 -9.55 -6.64 -2.45
N ARG A 99 -8.41 -6.06 -2.05
CA ARG A 99 -7.53 -6.60 -1.01
C ARG A 99 -8.15 -6.55 0.39
N GLN A 100 -8.97 -5.54 0.72
CA GLN A 100 -9.73 -5.49 1.98
C GLN A 100 -10.79 -6.61 2.06
N THR A 101 -11.34 -7.02 0.91
CA THR A 101 -12.33 -8.11 0.82
C THR A 101 -11.73 -9.48 0.56
N ALA A 102 -10.41 -9.56 0.35
CA ALA A 102 -9.73 -10.82 0.17
C ALA A 102 -9.66 -11.55 1.51
N LEU A 103 -10.63 -12.44 1.74
CA LEU A 103 -10.51 -13.50 2.73
C LEU A 103 -9.31 -14.36 2.31
N ASP A 104 -8.38 -14.58 3.23
CA ASP A 104 -7.34 -15.59 3.07
C ASP A 104 -7.99 -16.96 2.85
N THR A 105 -8.24 -17.30 1.59
CA THR A 105 -8.67 -18.65 1.19
C THR A 105 -7.47 -19.56 0.93
N GLY A 106 -6.25 -19.15 1.29
CA GLY A 106 -5.05 -19.98 1.21
C GLY A 106 -4.98 -21.08 2.27
N GLY A 107 -5.85 -21.06 3.28
CA GLY A 107 -5.82 -22.01 4.40
C GLY A 107 -7.00 -23.01 4.51
N LEU A 108 -8.03 -22.94 3.66
CA LEU A 108 -9.22 -23.80 3.76
C LEU A 108 -9.26 -24.96 2.75
N GLY A 109 -8.08 -25.42 2.34
CA GLY A 109 -7.93 -26.53 1.39
C GLY A 109 -7.05 -27.66 1.92
N ARG A 110 -7.69 -28.71 2.43
CA ARG A 110 -7.18 -30.07 2.74
C ARG A 110 -6.35 -30.23 4.01
N GLY A 111 -6.88 -31.05 4.92
CA GLY A 111 -6.13 -31.61 6.04
C GLY A 111 -4.91 -32.40 5.57
N GLY A 112 -3.86 -32.34 6.39
CA GLY A 112 -2.61 -33.07 6.20
C GLY A 112 -1.42 -32.14 6.40
N LEU A 113 -0.61 -32.45 7.42
CA LEU A 113 0.74 -31.91 7.61
C LEU A 113 1.53 -31.89 6.29
N GLU A 114 1.99 -30.73 5.85
CA GLU A 114 3.32 -30.59 5.25
C GLU A 114 3.80 -29.12 5.26
N ILE A 115 4.88 -28.89 6.00
CA ILE A 115 5.57 -27.61 6.14
C ILE A 115 6.52 -27.45 4.94
N LYS A 116 6.34 -26.43 4.11
CA LYS A 116 7.42 -25.87 3.29
C LYS A 116 7.06 -24.51 2.69
N GLU A 117 7.50 -23.45 3.36
CA GLU A 117 8.29 -22.37 2.77
C GLU A 117 8.57 -21.30 3.84
N ARG A 118 9.86 -21.15 4.15
CA ARG A 118 10.40 -20.01 4.89
C ARG A 118 10.22 -18.78 4.01
N ASP A 119 9.58 -17.75 4.54
CA ASP A 119 9.88 -16.38 4.14
C ASP A 119 9.99 -15.53 5.41
N ILE A 120 11.17 -15.61 6.04
CA ILE A 120 11.60 -14.62 7.02
C ILE A 120 12.23 -13.51 6.19
N SER A 121 11.42 -12.65 5.57
CA SER A 121 11.93 -11.41 5.03
C SER A 121 12.40 -10.57 6.23
N GLY A 122 13.72 -10.45 6.37
CA GLY A 122 14.45 -9.94 7.54
C GLY A 122 14.28 -8.45 7.87
N GLU A 123 13.10 -7.88 7.73
CA GLU A 123 12.81 -6.56 8.27
C GLU A 123 12.17 -6.68 9.67
N VAL A 124 12.94 -6.30 10.69
CA VAL A 124 12.55 -6.19 12.11
C VAL A 124 11.32 -5.27 12.33
N ARG A 125 10.90 -4.51 11.30
CA ARG A 125 9.67 -3.72 11.30
C ARG A 125 8.39 -4.53 11.04
N GLN A 126 8.50 -5.82 10.72
CA GLN A 126 7.39 -6.65 10.23
C GLN A 126 7.00 -7.80 11.17
N THR A 127 7.57 -7.91 12.37
CA THR A 127 7.11 -8.89 13.36
C THR A 127 5.82 -8.41 14.02
N THR A 128 4.69 -8.85 13.46
CA THR A 128 3.37 -8.70 14.10
C THR A 128 3.31 -9.57 15.36
N ILE A 129 2.41 -9.23 16.30
CA ILE A 129 2.10 -10.10 17.45
C ILE A 129 1.68 -11.50 16.97
N TYR A 130 0.99 -11.58 15.82
CA TYR A 130 0.70 -12.85 15.16
C TYR A 130 1.95 -13.63 14.76
N ALA A 131 2.95 -13.01 14.12
CA ALA A 131 4.21 -13.68 13.79
C ALA A 131 4.99 -14.11 15.04
N PHE A 132 4.96 -13.31 16.11
CA PHE A 132 5.51 -13.68 17.40
C PHE A 132 4.80 -14.90 18.02
N LEU A 133 3.46 -14.89 18.03
CA LEU A 133 2.64 -15.99 18.53
C LEU A 133 2.80 -17.25 17.69
N LEU A 134 2.76 -17.15 16.37
CA LEU A 134 3.01 -18.27 15.46
C LEU A 134 4.39 -18.88 15.67
N ASN A 135 5.44 -18.07 15.81
CA ASN A 135 6.78 -18.58 16.11
C ASN A 135 6.83 -19.26 17.48
N SER A 136 6.27 -18.64 18.53
CA SER A 136 6.25 -19.21 19.89
C SER A 136 5.50 -20.55 19.96
N THR A 137 4.37 -20.66 19.24
CA THR A 137 3.58 -21.91 19.16
C THR A 137 4.34 -22.96 18.35
N GLN A 138 4.98 -22.60 17.24
CA GLN A 138 5.77 -23.53 16.43
C GLN A 138 7.00 -24.09 17.19
N TYR A 139 7.74 -23.25 17.91
CA TYR A 139 8.86 -23.72 18.74
C TYR A 139 8.39 -24.69 19.83
N SER A 140 7.25 -24.39 20.45
CA SER A 140 6.70 -25.23 21.52
C SER A 140 6.12 -26.54 20.98
N LEU A 141 5.43 -26.52 19.84
CA LEU A 141 4.92 -27.71 19.16
C LEU A 141 6.04 -28.63 18.70
N LYS A 142 7.14 -28.07 18.18
CA LYS A 142 8.32 -28.85 17.80
C LYS A 142 8.93 -29.56 19.01
N ARG A 143 9.03 -28.87 20.15
CA ARG A 143 9.56 -29.44 21.38
C ARG A 143 8.67 -30.55 21.94
N LEU A 144 7.35 -30.37 21.90
CA LEU A 144 6.39 -31.42 22.23
C LEU A 144 6.54 -32.63 21.32
N GLN A 145 6.71 -32.41 20.02
CA GLN A 145 6.93 -33.50 19.05
C GLN A 145 8.24 -34.24 19.31
N ASP A 146 9.33 -33.53 19.62
CA ASP A 146 10.62 -34.12 19.98
C ASP A 146 10.51 -34.95 21.27
N ASN A 147 9.78 -34.46 22.28
CA ASN A 147 9.53 -35.18 23.53
C ASN A 147 8.67 -36.44 23.31
N ILE A 148 7.65 -36.37 22.45
CA ILE A 148 6.79 -37.52 22.10
C ILE A 148 7.60 -38.61 21.37
N ASN A 149 8.52 -38.22 20.49
CA ASN A 149 9.33 -39.17 19.70
C ASN A 149 10.34 -39.97 20.55
N VAL A 150 10.65 -39.53 21.77
CA VAL A 150 11.62 -40.16 22.68
C VAL A 150 10.92 -40.96 23.81
N LEU A 151 9.58 -41.03 23.80
CA LEU A 151 8.80 -41.80 24.77
C LEU A 151 9.17 -43.29 24.74
N THR A 152 9.72 -43.79 25.84
CA THR A 152 9.94 -45.21 26.14
C THR A 152 9.32 -45.57 27.48
N GLU A 153 8.95 -46.84 27.70
CA GLU A 153 8.33 -47.30 28.97
C GLU A 153 9.17 -46.96 30.21
N GLU A 154 10.50 -46.92 30.08
CA GLU A 154 11.44 -46.61 31.16
C GLU A 154 11.45 -45.10 31.55
N ASN A 155 11.13 -44.21 30.61
CA ASN A 155 11.14 -42.75 30.82
C ASN A 155 9.75 -42.11 30.77
N ALA A 156 8.69 -42.92 30.61
CA ALA A 156 7.33 -42.47 30.34
C ALA A 156 6.82 -41.47 31.39
N GLU A 157 7.08 -41.71 32.68
CA GLU A 157 6.64 -40.83 33.76
C GLU A 157 7.34 -39.46 33.72
N LYS A 158 8.64 -39.45 33.43
CA LYS A 158 9.43 -38.22 33.30
C LYS A 158 8.99 -37.41 32.08
N THR A 159 8.84 -38.06 30.92
CA THR A 159 8.42 -37.41 29.69
C THR A 159 6.98 -36.90 29.76
N TYR A 160 6.07 -37.63 30.43
CA TYR A 160 4.71 -37.15 30.68
C TYR A 160 4.70 -35.86 31.50
N LYS A 161 5.52 -35.80 32.56
CA LYS A 161 5.65 -34.62 33.41
C LYS A 161 6.30 -33.43 32.69
N GLU A 162 7.24 -33.68 31.79
CA GLU A 162 7.84 -32.65 30.94
C GLU A 162 6.82 -32.08 29.93
N ILE A 163 6.03 -32.94 29.29
CA ILE A 163 4.93 -32.55 28.40
C ILE A 163 3.86 -31.76 29.16
N GLU A 164 3.45 -32.22 30.34
CA GLU A 164 2.46 -31.52 31.18
C GLU A 164 2.94 -30.12 31.56
N ASN A 165 4.22 -29.98 31.96
CA ASN A 165 4.80 -28.68 32.27
C ASN A 165 4.91 -27.78 31.03
N GLU A 166 5.24 -28.32 29.86
CA GLU A 166 5.29 -27.54 28.61
C GLU A 166 3.89 -27.07 28.17
N VAL A 167 2.88 -27.94 28.25
CA VAL A 167 1.49 -27.59 27.98
C VAL A 167 1.00 -26.52 28.95
N LYS A 168 1.31 -26.66 30.25
CA LYS A 168 0.95 -25.66 31.26
C LYS A 168 1.64 -24.32 31.03
N ASN A 169 2.93 -24.34 30.67
CA ASN A 169 3.67 -23.11 30.34
C ASN A 169 3.12 -22.43 29.08
N LEU A 170 2.65 -23.21 28.09
CA LEU A 170 1.96 -22.68 26.91
C LEU A 170 0.62 -22.05 27.27
N GLU A 171 -0.18 -22.74 28.09
CA GLU A 171 -1.46 -22.25 28.58
C GLU A 171 -1.27 -20.95 29.36
N ASP A 172 -0.30 -20.89 30.27
CA ASP A 172 0.04 -19.69 31.05
C ASP A 172 0.56 -18.56 30.15
N SER A 173 1.28 -18.86 29.07
CA SER A 173 1.79 -17.86 28.12
C SER A 173 0.70 -17.29 27.22
N ILE A 174 -0.31 -18.09 26.85
CA ILE A 174 -1.44 -17.69 26.01
C ILE A 174 -2.53 -16.99 26.85
N ASN A 175 -2.81 -17.49 28.05
CA ASN A 175 -3.84 -16.95 28.96
C ASN A 175 -3.33 -15.81 29.84
N HIS A 176 -2.10 -15.34 29.62
CA HIS A 176 -1.57 -14.23 30.40
C HIS A 176 -2.39 -12.96 30.08
N LYS A 177 -3.15 -12.42 31.03
CA LYS A 177 -3.97 -11.19 30.90
C LYS A 177 -3.24 -10.02 30.20
N ARG A 178 -1.93 -9.92 30.39
CA ARG A 178 -1.05 -8.93 29.71
C ARG A 178 -1.00 -9.09 28.19
N LEU A 179 -1.13 -10.31 27.66
CA LEU A 179 -1.20 -10.60 26.24
C LEU A 179 -2.49 -10.05 25.65
N ASP A 180 -3.64 -10.33 26.28
CA ASP A 180 -4.93 -9.76 25.85
C ASP A 180 -4.91 -8.23 25.84
N GLU A 181 -4.40 -7.61 26.91
CA GLU A 181 -4.27 -6.16 26.99
C GLU A 181 -3.25 -5.59 25.98
N ALA A 182 -2.21 -6.35 25.63
CA ALA A 182 -1.25 -5.96 24.59
C ALA A 182 -1.85 -6.09 23.19
N MET A 183 -2.61 -7.16 22.92
CA MET A 183 -3.33 -7.37 21.66
C MET A 183 -4.39 -6.30 21.45
N TRP A 184 -5.22 -6.04 22.45
CA TRP A 184 -6.24 -4.98 22.38
C TRP A 184 -5.64 -3.60 22.09
N ARG A 185 -4.51 -3.27 22.74
CA ARG A 185 -3.78 -2.02 22.45
C ARG A 185 -3.24 -2.02 21.02
N PHE A 186 -2.60 -3.11 20.60
CA PHE A 186 -2.04 -3.24 19.27
C PHE A 186 -3.12 -3.08 18.19
N ASP A 187 -4.25 -3.78 18.32
CA ASP A 187 -5.36 -3.71 17.37
C ASP A 187 -5.93 -2.30 17.27
N ASN A 188 -6.12 -1.62 18.40
CA ASN A 188 -6.57 -0.23 18.40
C ASN A 188 -5.57 0.71 17.70
N TRP A 189 -4.28 0.57 17.99
CA TRP A 189 -3.24 1.36 17.32
C TRP A 189 -3.14 1.04 15.83
N PHE A 190 -3.28 -0.22 15.45
CA PHE A 190 -3.26 -0.67 14.07
C PHE A 190 -4.46 -0.11 13.29
N LEU A 191 -5.67 -0.18 13.87
CA LEU A 191 -6.87 0.42 13.28
C LEU A 191 -6.73 1.94 13.13
N MET A 192 -6.18 2.62 14.14
CA MET A 192 -5.89 4.05 14.04
C MET A 192 -4.88 4.36 12.93
N PHE A 193 -3.84 3.55 12.81
CA PHE A 193 -2.82 3.67 11.77
C PHE A 193 -3.42 3.46 10.37
N CYS A 194 -4.24 2.43 10.16
CA CYS A 194 -4.95 2.22 8.89
C CYS A 194 -5.86 3.41 8.54
N LYS A 195 -6.60 3.94 9.52
CA LYS A 195 -7.42 5.15 9.34
C LYS A 195 -6.55 6.33 8.91
N PHE A 196 -5.43 6.57 9.60
CA PHE A 196 -4.54 7.69 9.31
C PHE A 196 -3.93 7.59 7.91
N GLN A 197 -3.55 6.39 7.47
CA GLN A 197 -3.05 6.19 6.12
C GLN A 197 -4.10 6.49 5.05
N ASN A 198 -5.34 6.01 5.25
CA ASN A 198 -6.43 6.28 4.32
C ASN A 198 -6.69 7.79 4.22
N TRP A 199 -6.67 8.49 5.36
CA TRP A 199 -6.78 9.95 5.40
C TRP A 199 -5.63 10.65 4.70
N ARG A 200 -4.39 10.22 4.93
CA ARG A 200 -3.21 10.77 4.27
C ARG A 200 -3.30 10.59 2.76
N TRP A 201 -3.67 9.41 2.30
CA TRP A 201 -3.83 9.12 0.88
C TRP A 201 -4.93 9.99 0.26
N LEU A 202 -6.10 10.02 0.90
CA LEU A 202 -7.25 10.79 0.39
C LEU A 202 -6.94 12.29 0.33
N ILE A 203 -6.46 12.88 1.43
CA ILE A 203 -6.24 14.33 1.52
C ILE A 203 -5.01 14.76 0.73
N LEU A 204 -3.85 14.15 1.00
CA LEU A 204 -2.57 14.64 0.48
C LEU A 204 -2.24 14.06 -0.89
N GLU A 205 -2.53 12.78 -1.11
CA GLU A 205 -2.11 12.11 -2.33
C GLU A 205 -3.13 12.28 -3.46
N PHE A 206 -4.44 12.29 -3.16
CA PHE A 206 -5.51 12.42 -4.14
C PHE A 206 -6.09 13.85 -4.23
N SER A 207 -6.61 14.41 -3.12
CA SER A 207 -7.34 15.68 -3.17
C SER A 207 -6.46 16.87 -3.55
N LEU A 208 -5.24 16.97 -3.00
CA LEU A 208 -4.36 18.11 -3.27
C LEU A 208 -4.02 18.30 -4.77
N PRO A 209 -3.55 17.27 -5.51
CA PRO A 209 -3.34 17.40 -6.96
C PRO A 209 -4.60 17.74 -7.75
N VAL A 210 -5.75 17.16 -7.38
CA VAL A 210 -7.03 17.42 -8.06
C VAL A 210 -7.47 18.87 -7.87
N ILE A 211 -7.40 19.40 -6.64
CA ILE A 211 -7.78 20.80 -6.34
C ILE A 211 -6.89 21.77 -7.13
N LEU A 212 -5.58 21.52 -7.18
CA LEU A 212 -4.65 22.36 -7.95
C LEU A 212 -4.94 22.30 -9.45
N ALA A 213 -5.20 21.11 -10.00
CA ALA A 213 -5.53 20.95 -11.40
C ALA A 213 -6.83 21.66 -11.77
N VAL A 214 -7.90 21.48 -10.98
CA VAL A 214 -9.19 22.15 -11.19
C VAL A 214 -9.03 23.68 -11.10
N SER A 215 -8.24 24.17 -10.15
CA SER A 215 -7.94 25.60 -10.03
C SER A 215 -7.19 26.13 -11.25
N GLY A 216 -6.17 25.41 -11.73
CA GLY A 216 -5.42 25.75 -12.95
C GLY A 216 -6.30 25.76 -14.20
N ILE A 217 -7.15 24.74 -14.37
CA ILE A 217 -8.13 24.66 -15.47
C ILE A 217 -9.07 25.87 -15.42
N SER A 218 -9.63 26.17 -14.25
CA SER A 218 -10.59 27.28 -14.07
C SER A 218 -9.96 28.63 -14.42
N LEU A 219 -8.71 28.86 -13.98
CA LEU A 219 -7.97 30.09 -14.30
C LEU A 219 -7.63 30.20 -15.79
N LEU A 220 -7.23 29.09 -16.43
CA LEU A 220 -6.96 29.07 -17.87
C LEU A 220 -8.22 29.35 -18.69
N LEU A 221 -9.36 28.74 -18.32
CA LEU A 221 -10.65 28.99 -18.97
C LEU A 221 -11.08 30.45 -18.82
N LEU A 222 -11.00 31.00 -17.61
CA LEU A 222 -11.33 32.41 -17.37
C LEU A 222 -10.43 33.31 -18.21
N LYS A 223 -9.12 33.01 -18.27
CA LYS A 223 -8.19 33.79 -19.07
C LYS A 223 -8.52 33.75 -20.56
N LEU A 224 -8.84 32.58 -21.10
CA LEU A 224 -9.23 32.40 -22.51
C LEU A 224 -10.54 33.11 -22.88
N VAL A 225 -11.51 33.19 -21.96
CA VAL A 225 -12.76 33.93 -22.18
C VAL A 225 -12.55 35.45 -22.12
N THR A 226 -11.54 35.93 -21.39
CA THR A 226 -11.22 37.37 -21.29
C THR A 226 -10.33 37.91 -22.42
N PHE A 227 -9.83 37.06 -23.31
CA PHE A 227 -9.13 37.49 -24.52
C PHE A 227 -10.14 37.92 -25.59
#